data_AF-A0A920SZ27-F1
#
_entry.id   AF-A0A920SZ27-F1
#
_cell.length_a   1.000
_cell.length_b   1.000
_cell.length_c   1.000
_cell.angle_alpha   90.00
_cell.angle_beta   90.00
_cell.angle_gamma   90.00
#
_symmetry.space_group_name_H-M   'P 1'
#
loop_
_entity.id
_entity.type
_entity.pdbx_description
1 polymer ?
#
loop_
_entity_poly.entity_id
_entity_poly.type
_entity_poly.pdbx_seq_one_letter_code
_entity_poly.pdbx_strand_id
1 'polypeptide(L)'
;MKVKRSKQHTSARIRLAETDIAITQHRLQTDWFAGVTDEVAQIGGADAVAEREGRVDLTSLPMVTIDGADAKDFDDAVFAEANSDGWTLWVGSQSQSLCARRVIV
;
A
#
# COMPACT_ATOMS: atom_id res chain seq x y z
N MET A 1 22.78 -9.87 -52.38
CA MET A 1 21.68 -9.46 -51.49
C MET A 1 22.07 -9.66 -50.03
N LYS A 2 21.99 -8.61 -49.19
CA LYS A 2 22.13 -8.74 -47.73
C LYS A 2 20.74 -8.71 -47.09
N VAL A 3 20.26 -9.84 -46.58
CA VAL A 3 19.03 -9.89 -45.79
C VAL A 3 19.37 -9.49 -44.36
N LYS A 4 19.09 -8.25 -43.99
CA LYS A 4 19.12 -7.82 -42.57
C LYS A 4 17.81 -8.27 -41.92
N ARG A 5 17.87 -9.32 -41.10
CA ARG A 5 16.77 -9.64 -40.18
C ARG A 5 16.79 -8.62 -39.04
N SER A 6 15.82 -7.71 -39.07
CA SER A 6 15.43 -6.85 -37.96
C SER A 6 14.96 -7.74 -36.80
N LYS A 7 15.78 -7.83 -35.74
CA LYS A 7 15.34 -8.26 -34.41
C LYS A 7 15.29 -7.00 -33.57
N GLN A 8 14.09 -6.52 -33.25
CA GLN A 8 13.74 -5.68 -32.09
C GLN A 8 12.43 -4.96 -32.40
N HIS A 9 11.29 -5.56 -32.05
CA HIS A 9 10.04 -4.82 -31.78
C HIS A 9 8.90 -5.64 -31.15
N THR A 10 9.14 -6.89 -30.72
CA THR A 10 8.08 -7.79 -30.22
C THR A 10 7.88 -7.78 -28.69
N SER A 11 8.73 -7.11 -27.90
CA SER A 11 8.63 -7.17 -26.43
C SER A 11 7.51 -6.31 -25.82
N ALA A 12 7.06 -5.24 -26.48
CA ALA A 12 6.02 -4.36 -25.93
C ALA A 12 4.60 -4.85 -26.23
N ARG A 13 4.39 -5.55 -27.35
CA ARG A 13 3.07 -6.05 -27.77
C ARG A 13 2.64 -7.34 -27.07
N ILE A 14 3.58 -8.16 -26.62
CA ILE A 14 3.27 -9.46 -25.97
C ILE A 14 2.87 -9.26 -24.50
N ARG A 15 3.47 -8.29 -23.79
CA ARG A 15 3.17 -8.04 -22.36
C ARG A 15 1.73 -7.59 -22.08
N LEU A 16 1.10 -6.88 -23.01
CA LEU A 16 -0.31 -6.48 -22.87
C LEU A 16 -1.24 -7.71 -22.97
N ALA A 17 -0.95 -8.63 -23.89
CA ALA A 17 -1.78 -9.82 -24.08
C ALA A 17 -1.71 -10.79 -22.89
N GLU A 18 -0.56 -10.98 -22.26
CA GLU A 18 -0.43 -11.88 -21.09
C GLU A 18 -1.24 -11.38 -19.89
N THR A 19 -1.17 -10.07 -19.60
CA THR A 19 -1.95 -9.45 -18.52
C THR A 19 -3.46 -9.54 -18.81
N ASP A 20 -3.89 -9.22 -20.03
CA ASP A 20 -5.31 -9.28 -20.42
C ASP A 20 -5.86 -10.71 -20.38
N ILE A 21 -5.05 -11.71 -20.77
CA ILE A 21 -5.39 -13.13 -20.66
C ILE A 21 -5.58 -13.50 -19.19
N ALA A 22 -4.65 -13.13 -18.31
CA ALA A 22 -4.74 -13.44 -16.88
C ALA A 22 -5.97 -12.79 -16.23
N ILE A 23 -6.22 -11.51 -16.52
CA ILE A 23 -7.42 -10.79 -16.06
C ILE A 23 -8.69 -11.52 -16.48
N THR A 24 -8.78 -11.88 -17.76
CA THR A 24 -9.99 -12.52 -18.32
C THR A 24 -10.19 -13.93 -17.79
N GLN A 25 -9.13 -14.75 -17.76
CA GLN A 25 -9.18 -16.14 -17.31
C GLN A 25 -9.59 -16.26 -15.84
N HIS A 26 -9.04 -15.39 -14.99
CA HIS A 26 -9.35 -15.36 -13.56
C HIS A 26 -10.52 -14.43 -13.21
N ARG A 27 -11.12 -13.77 -14.20
CA ARG A 27 -12.24 -12.83 -14.05
C ARG A 27 -11.93 -11.75 -13.01
N LEU A 28 -10.72 -11.19 -13.08
CA LEU A 28 -10.30 -10.10 -12.21
C LEU A 28 -11.07 -8.84 -12.60
N GLN A 29 -11.68 -8.19 -11.62
CA GLN A 29 -12.35 -6.93 -11.83
C GLN A 29 -11.31 -5.81 -11.94
N THR A 30 -11.33 -5.09 -13.05
CA THR A 30 -10.41 -3.97 -13.33
C THR A 30 -11.07 -2.62 -13.17
N ASP A 31 -12.40 -2.56 -13.31
CA ASP A 31 -13.17 -1.33 -13.20
C ASP A 31 -13.77 -1.16 -11.80
N TRP A 32 -13.79 0.08 -11.32
CA TRP A 32 -14.52 0.43 -10.11
C TRP A 32 -16.04 0.27 -10.32
N PHE A 33 -16.75 -0.10 -9.26
CA PHE A 33 -18.21 -0.08 -9.29
C PHE A 33 -18.73 1.35 -9.42
N ALA A 34 -19.92 1.49 -10.02
CA ALA A 34 -20.59 2.79 -10.13
C ALA A 34 -20.78 3.42 -8.74
N GLY A 35 -20.46 4.71 -8.61
CA GLY A 35 -20.58 5.47 -7.37
C GLY A 35 -19.33 5.47 -6.48
N VAL A 36 -18.39 4.53 -6.64
CA VAL A 36 -17.16 4.48 -5.80
C VAL A 36 -16.34 5.77 -5.92
N THR A 37 -16.23 6.32 -7.13
CA THR A 37 -15.52 7.59 -7.35
C THR A 37 -16.22 8.77 -6.68
N ASP A 38 -17.55 8.77 -6.64
CA ASP A 38 -18.35 9.82 -6.02
C ASP A 38 -18.25 9.74 -4.49
N GLU A 39 -18.25 8.53 -3.93
CA GLU A 39 -18.01 8.27 -2.51
C GLU A 39 -16.61 8.70 -2.08
N VAL A 40 -15.57 8.29 -2.83
CA VAL A 40 -14.18 8.69 -2.55
C VAL A 40 -14.01 10.20 -2.62
N ALA A 41 -14.72 10.90 -3.52
CA ALA A 41 -14.68 12.36 -3.60
C ALA A 41 -15.23 13.06 -2.35
N GLN A 42 -15.98 12.37 -1.49
CA GLN A 42 -16.44 12.90 -0.20
C GLN A 42 -15.41 12.69 0.94
N ILE A 43 -14.37 11.88 0.71
CA ILE A 43 -13.30 11.64 1.70
C ILE A 43 -12.37 12.86 1.72
N GLY A 44 -12.20 13.48 2.89
CA GLY A 44 -11.29 14.63 3.08
C GLY A 44 -11.94 15.91 3.64
N GLY A 45 -13.25 15.90 3.92
CA GLY A 45 -13.98 17.03 4.53
C GLY A 45 -14.17 16.96 6.06
N ALA A 46 -13.61 15.95 6.73
CA ALA A 46 -13.86 15.70 8.14
C ALA A 46 -12.96 16.54 9.08
N ASP A 47 -13.49 16.86 10.26
CA ASP A 47 -12.72 17.51 11.33
C ASP A 47 -11.69 16.53 11.89
N ALA A 48 -10.41 16.80 11.62
CA ALA A 48 -9.29 15.99 12.06
C ALA A 48 -9.23 15.82 13.60
N VAL A 49 -9.83 16.73 14.38
CA VAL A 49 -9.91 16.60 15.84
C VAL A 49 -10.90 15.51 16.22
N ALA A 50 -12.08 15.49 15.58
CA ALA A 50 -13.10 14.46 15.83
C ALA A 50 -12.62 13.07 15.40
N GLU A 51 -11.88 12.95 14.29
CA GLU A 51 -11.35 11.66 13.83
C GLU A 51 -10.26 11.07 14.74
N ARG A 52 -9.59 11.92 15.53
CA ARG A 52 -8.54 11.51 16.47
C ARG A 52 -9.06 11.14 17.85
N GLU A 53 -10.32 11.42 18.16
CA GLU A 53 -10.91 11.11 19.46
C GLU A 53 -10.86 9.60 19.74
N GLY A 54 -10.44 9.23 20.95
CA GLY A 54 -10.30 7.82 21.37
C GLY A 54 -9.07 7.08 20.82
N ARG A 55 -8.19 7.75 20.05
CA ARG A 55 -6.94 7.16 19.55
C ARG A 55 -5.77 7.42 20.49
N VAL A 56 -4.81 6.50 20.49
CA VAL A 56 -3.51 6.71 21.14
C VAL A 56 -2.65 7.57 20.22
N ASP A 57 -2.14 8.70 20.74
CA ASP A 57 -1.19 9.54 20.01
C ASP A 57 0.21 8.92 20.07
N LEU A 58 0.72 8.57 18.90
CA LEU A 58 2.06 8.00 18.69
C LEU A 58 2.93 8.87 17.79
N THR A 59 2.52 10.12 17.53
CA THR A 59 3.23 11.04 16.62
C THR A 59 4.64 11.38 17.07
N SER A 60 4.97 11.15 18.35
CA SER A 60 6.33 11.31 18.89
C SER A 60 7.24 10.11 18.66
N LEU A 61 6.71 8.94 18.29
CA LEU A 61 7.52 7.76 18.02
C LEU A 61 8.12 7.86 16.60
N PRO A 62 9.43 7.62 16.42
CA PRO A 62 10.08 7.72 15.12
C PRO A 62 9.83 6.44 14.30
N MET A 63 8.56 6.20 13.97
CA MET A 63 8.15 5.05 13.17
C MET A 63 8.61 5.23 11.72
N VAL A 64 8.99 4.12 11.09
CA VAL A 64 9.41 4.07 9.68
C VAL A 64 8.63 3.02 8.93
N THR A 65 8.46 3.22 7.62
CA THR A 65 7.96 2.19 6.70
C THR A 65 9.14 1.65 5.89
N ILE A 66 9.08 0.39 5.46
CA ILE A 66 10.18 -0.27 4.74
C ILE A 66 9.59 -0.95 3.52
N ASP A 67 9.54 -0.21 2.43
CA ASP A 67 8.81 -0.59 1.22
C ASP A 67 9.70 -0.58 -0.02
N GLY A 68 9.18 -1.15 -1.11
CA GLY A 68 9.80 -1.03 -2.43
C GLY A 68 9.81 0.42 -2.93
N ALA A 69 10.81 0.79 -3.72
CA ALA A 69 11.00 2.16 -4.21
C ALA A 69 9.79 2.73 -4.99
N ASP A 70 9.03 1.85 -5.65
CA ASP A 70 7.86 2.22 -6.45
C ASP A 70 6.53 2.17 -5.67
N ALA A 71 6.55 1.75 -4.39
CA ALA A 71 5.35 1.65 -3.56
C ALA A 71 4.68 3.00 -3.34
N LYS A 72 3.35 2.98 -3.14
CA LYS A 72 2.51 4.17 -2.93
C LYS A 72 1.50 4.01 -1.79
N ASP A 73 1.32 2.79 -1.33
CA ASP A 73 0.37 2.29 -0.35
C ASP A 73 1.14 1.77 0.88
N PHE A 74 1.45 2.68 1.81
CA PHE A 74 2.21 2.36 3.02
C PHE A 74 1.27 1.89 4.14
N ASP A 75 1.02 0.59 4.23
CA ASP A 75 0.01 0.05 5.15
C ASP A 75 0.53 -0.17 6.57
N ASP A 76 1.84 -0.35 6.75
CA ASP A 76 2.49 -0.62 8.03
C ASP A 76 3.64 0.34 8.35
N ALA A 77 3.89 0.51 9.65
CA ALA A 77 5.02 1.26 10.18
C ALA A 77 5.58 0.58 11.43
N VAL A 78 6.90 0.61 11.59
CA VAL A 78 7.59 -0.06 12.70
C VAL A 78 8.51 0.87 13.48
N PHE A 79 8.58 0.66 14.79
CA PHE A 79 9.58 1.27 15.67
C PHE A 79 9.98 0.26 16.75
N ALA A 80 11.27 0.17 17.06
CA ALA A 80 11.78 -0.73 18.09
C ALA A 80 12.74 0.00 19.01
N GLU A 81 12.61 -0.26 20.31
CA GLU A 81 13.52 0.25 21.35
C GLU A 81 13.95 -0.87 22.30
N ALA A 82 15.22 -0.86 22.69
CA ALA A 82 15.74 -1.79 23.68
C ALA A 82 15.25 -1.41 25.08
N ASN A 83 14.98 -2.41 25.91
CA ASN A 83 14.61 -2.28 27.31
C ASN A 83 15.48 -3.18 28.19
N SER A 84 15.31 -3.10 29.52
CA SER A 84 16.06 -3.89 30.50
C SER A 84 16.05 -5.40 30.22
N ASP A 85 14.94 -5.91 29.70
CA ASP A 85 14.66 -7.34 29.58
C ASP A 85 14.52 -7.81 28.12
N GLY A 86 14.84 -6.96 27.13
CA GLY A 86 14.65 -7.28 25.72
C GLY A 86 14.33 -6.07 24.86
N TRP A 87 13.30 -6.16 24.03
CA TRP A 87 12.87 -5.09 23.12
C TRP A 87 11.38 -4.79 23.27
N THR A 88 11.01 -3.52 23.10
CA THR A 88 9.62 -3.16 22.80
C THR A 88 9.55 -2.87 21.30
N LEU A 89 8.68 -3.61 20.61
CA LEU A 89 8.34 -3.40 19.21
C LEU A 89 6.95 -2.77 19.10
N TRP A 90 6.87 -1.71 18.30
CA TRP A 90 5.64 -1.06 17.89
C TRP A 90 5.38 -1.37 16.42
N VAL A 91 4.20 -1.89 16.12
CA VAL A 91 3.72 -2.10 14.75
C VAL A 91 2.43 -1.31 14.58
N GLY A 92 2.48 -0.29 13.73
CA GLY A 92 1.35 0.55 13.33
C GLY A 92 0.74 0.06 12.03
N SER A 93 -0.54 0.36 11.83
CA SER A 93 -1.25 0.10 10.57
C SER A 93 -2.14 1.27 10.20
N GLN A 94 -2.46 1.46 8.93
CA GLN A 94 -3.39 2.51 8.47
C GLN A 94 -4.85 2.34 8.98
N SER A 95 -5.18 1.23 9.65
CA SER A 95 -6.54 0.97 10.10
C SER A 95 -7.03 1.98 11.14
N GLN A 96 -8.26 2.48 10.95
CA GLN A 96 -8.92 3.37 11.90
C GLN A 96 -9.13 2.73 13.28
N SER A 97 -9.12 1.41 13.37
CA SER A 97 -9.49 0.66 14.58
C SER A 97 -8.29 0.19 15.42
N LEU A 98 -7.08 0.16 14.85
CA LEU A 98 -5.89 -0.42 15.47
C LEU A 98 -4.64 0.39 15.10
N CYS A 99 -4.34 1.42 15.88
CA CYS A 99 -3.32 2.40 15.51
C CYS A 99 -1.88 1.94 15.80
N ALA A 100 -1.66 1.10 16.83
CA ALA A 100 -0.43 0.31 16.97
C ALA A 100 -0.58 -0.80 18.02
N ARG A 101 0.20 -1.88 17.86
CA ARG A 101 0.36 -2.92 18.87
C ARG A 101 1.77 -2.89 19.44
N ARG A 102 1.85 -2.83 20.77
CA ARG A 102 3.09 -3.01 21.53
C ARG A 102 3.34 -4.51 21.75
N VAL A 103 4.53 -4.98 21.43
CA VAL A 103 4.99 -6.35 21.69
C VAL A 103 6.30 -6.26 22.47
N ILE A 104 6.39 -6.98 23.58
CA ILE A 104 7.66 -7.16 24.30
C ILE A 104 8.28 -8.45 23.76
N VAL A 105 9.52 -8.35 23.29
CA VAL A 105 10.30 -9.44 22.68
C VAL A 105 11.53 -9.70 23.51
#